data_AF-A0A822IT81-F1
#
_entry.id   AF-A0A822IT81-F1
#
_cell.length_a   1.000
_cell.length_b   1.000
_cell.length_c   1.000
_cell.angle_alpha   90.00
_cell.angle_beta   90.00
_cell.angle_gamma   90.00
#
_symmetry.space_group_name_H-M   'P 1'
#
loop_
_entity.id
_entity.type
_entity.pdbx_description
1 polymer ?
#
loop_
_entity_poly.entity_id
_entity_poly.type
_entity_poly.pdbx_seq_one_letter_code
_entity_poly.pdbx_strand_id
1 'polypeptide(L)'
;MKIKNKVSIAVAVAFLGLGMILSNYPGAVSSGILSGTFAVGLSMLFVSLYKHFKYGDGVEQDERTRKVMYRALAGSWFATLVLLTVLMFADRFDIILDIRGMLSIVFFFMVFTFSTFNWYFEGKGDM
;
A
#
# COMPACT_ATOMS: atom_id res chain seq x y z
N MET A 1 -1.36 -13.53 -16.80
CA MET A 1 -2.35 -12.63 -16.16
C MET A 1 -1.88 -12.06 -14.81
N LYS A 2 -1.14 -12.83 -13.97
CA LYS A 2 -0.69 -12.40 -12.63
C LYS A 2 0.16 -11.12 -12.59
N ILE A 3 1.06 -10.91 -13.56
CA ILE A 3 1.93 -9.70 -13.61
C ILE A 3 1.14 -8.42 -13.91
N LYS A 4 0.17 -8.46 -14.85
CA LYS A 4 -0.68 -7.30 -15.16
C LYS A 4 -1.50 -6.85 -13.95
N ASN A 5 -2.01 -7.77 -13.13
CA ASN A 5 -2.75 -7.44 -11.91
C ASN A 5 -1.85 -6.86 -10.81
N LYS A 6 -0.61 -7.36 -10.65
CA LYS A 6 0.33 -6.79 -9.66
C LYS A 6 0.69 -5.35 -9.99
N VAL A 7 0.92 -5.05 -11.27
CA VAL A 7 1.17 -3.68 -11.75
C VAL A 7 -0.06 -2.79 -11.54
N SER A 8 -1.29 -3.27 -11.80
CA SER A 8 -2.48 -2.44 -11.57
C SER A 8 -2.76 -2.16 -10.09
N ILE A 9 -2.43 -3.09 -9.18
CA ILE A 9 -2.48 -2.81 -7.73
C ILE A 9 -1.46 -1.73 -7.36
N ALA A 10 -0.21 -1.85 -7.83
CA ALA A 10 0.83 -0.87 -7.54
C ALA A 10 0.47 0.53 -8.08
N VAL A 11 -0.11 0.61 -9.28
CA VAL A 11 -0.58 1.87 -9.89
C VAL A 11 -1.76 2.46 -9.10
N ALA A 12 -2.70 1.63 -8.63
CA ALA A 12 -3.83 2.09 -7.81
C ALA A 12 -3.35 2.66 -6.46
N VAL A 13 -2.41 1.99 -5.81
CA VAL A 13 -1.79 2.45 -4.55
C VAL A 13 -1.02 3.76 -4.77
N ALA A 14 -0.29 3.89 -5.87
CA ALA A 14 0.41 5.12 -6.22
C ALA A 14 -0.56 6.31 -6.45
N PHE A 15 -1.69 6.07 -7.12
CA PHE A 15 -2.73 7.09 -7.33
C PHE A 15 -3.36 7.57 -6.02
N LEU A 16 -3.65 6.64 -5.11
CA LEU A 16 -4.16 6.99 -3.78
C LEU A 16 -3.12 7.74 -2.95
N GLY A 17 -1.85 7.32 -3.01
CA GLY A 17 -0.73 8.02 -2.36
C GLY A 17 -0.56 9.45 -2.88
N LEU A 18 -0.65 9.66 -4.20
CA LEU A 18 -0.65 10.99 -4.81
C LEU A 18 -1.80 11.86 -4.32
N GLY A 19 -3.03 11.34 -4.29
CA GLY A 19 -4.19 12.05 -3.77
C GLY A 19 -4.02 12.50 -2.32
N MET A 20 -3.36 11.68 -1.48
CA MET A 20 -3.06 12.02 -0.09
C MET A 20 -1.97 13.06 0.06
N ILE A 21 -0.87 12.95 -0.69
CA ILE A 21 0.20 13.97 -0.66
C ILE A 21 -0.38 15.34 -1.06
N LEU A 22 -1.17 15.38 -2.13
CA LEU A 22 -1.82 16.61 -2.60
C LEU A 22 -2.84 17.17 -1.60
N SER A 23 -3.47 16.32 -0.79
CA SER A 23 -4.43 16.77 0.24
C SER A 23 -3.80 17.57 1.38
N ASN A 24 -2.47 17.47 1.57
CA ASN A 24 -1.74 18.22 2.60
C ASN A 24 -1.42 19.66 2.17
N TYR A 25 -1.70 20.05 0.92
CA TYR A 25 -1.47 21.40 0.39
C TYR A 25 -2.80 22.09 0.07
N PRO A 26 -3.55 22.53 1.10
CA PRO A 26 -4.87 23.14 0.91
C PRO A 26 -4.76 24.42 0.06
N GLY A 27 -5.51 24.45 -1.04
CA GLY A 27 -5.54 25.58 -2.00
C GLY A 27 -4.68 25.39 -3.26
N ALA A 28 -3.74 24.43 -3.27
CA ALA A 28 -2.95 24.12 -4.46
C ALA A 28 -3.73 23.31 -5.51
N VAL A 29 -4.73 22.54 -5.05
CA VAL A 29 -5.52 21.63 -5.89
C VAL A 29 -7.00 21.77 -5.52
N SER A 30 -7.87 21.84 -6.52
CA SER A 30 -9.31 21.94 -6.28
C SER A 30 -9.85 20.67 -5.62
N SER A 31 -10.85 20.83 -4.75
CA SER A 31 -11.49 19.73 -4.04
C SER A 31 -12.04 18.64 -4.97
N GLY A 32 -12.45 19.03 -6.18
CA GLY A 32 -12.93 18.10 -7.23
C GLY A 32 -11.82 17.23 -7.83
N ILE A 33 -10.60 17.76 -7.97
CA ILE A 33 -9.45 16.99 -8.47
C ILE A 33 -8.97 16.00 -7.40
N LEU A 34 -8.95 16.42 -6.14
CA LEU A 34 -8.61 15.54 -5.02
C LEU A 34 -9.60 14.38 -4.91
N SER A 35 -10.91 14.66 -4.88
CA SER A 35 -11.94 13.63 -4.80
C SER A 35 -11.94 12.70 -6.02
N GLY A 36 -11.71 13.24 -7.22
CA GLY A 36 -11.56 12.46 -8.45
C GLY A 36 -10.36 11.50 -8.39
N THR A 37 -9.21 11.97 -7.89
CA THR A 37 -7.99 11.15 -7.75
C THR A 37 -8.23 9.98 -6.78
N PHE A 38 -8.90 10.23 -5.66
CA PHE A 38 -9.28 9.17 -4.72
C PHE A 38 -10.28 8.18 -5.32
N ALA A 39 -11.31 8.65 -6.03
CA ALA A 39 -12.31 7.79 -6.66
C ALA A 39 -11.68 6.88 -7.74
N VAL A 40 -10.77 7.42 -8.55
CA VAL A 40 -10.03 6.64 -9.56
C VAL A 40 -9.11 5.62 -8.89
N GLY A 41 -8.36 6.04 -7.87
CA GLY A 41 -7.49 5.14 -7.11
C GLY A 41 -8.27 3.99 -6.46
N LEU A 42 -9.39 4.28 -5.79
CA LEU A 42 -10.25 3.28 -5.14
C LEU A 42 -10.89 2.33 -6.14
N SER A 43 -11.46 2.85 -7.23
CA SER A 43 -12.09 2.01 -8.26
C SER A 43 -11.08 1.08 -8.93
N MET A 44 -9.88 1.55 -9.26
CA MET A 44 -8.81 0.71 -9.77
C MET A 44 -8.39 -0.36 -8.76
N LEU A 45 -8.26 0.00 -7.48
CA LEU A 45 -7.88 -0.93 -6.43
C LEU A 45 -8.93 -2.03 -6.26
N PHE A 46 -10.22 -1.66 -6.20
CA PHE A 46 -11.35 -2.60 -6.13
C PHE A 46 -11.38 -3.56 -7.32
N VAL A 47 -11.28 -3.05 -8.55
CA VAL A 47 -11.30 -3.88 -9.76
C VAL A 47 -10.08 -4.81 -9.79
N SER A 48 -8.93 -4.32 -9.36
CA SER A 48 -7.69 -5.09 -9.34
C SER A 48 -7.70 -6.19 -8.28
N LEU A 49 -8.22 -5.90 -7.08
CA LEU A 49 -8.45 -6.89 -6.03
C LEU A 49 -9.51 -7.91 -6.45
N TYR A 50 -10.64 -7.47 -7.00
CA TYR A 50 -11.69 -8.35 -7.48
C TYR A 50 -11.16 -9.32 -8.53
N LYS A 51 -10.37 -8.83 -9.49
CA LYS A 51 -9.71 -9.69 -10.49
C LYS A 51 -8.67 -10.61 -9.86
N HIS A 52 -7.97 -10.17 -8.82
CA HIS A 52 -7.00 -11.00 -8.12
C HIS A 52 -7.66 -12.14 -7.36
N PHE A 53 -8.78 -11.91 -6.67
CA PHE A 53 -9.53 -12.95 -5.97
C PHE A 53 -10.28 -13.87 -6.95
N LYS A 54 -10.98 -13.32 -7.94
CA LYS A 54 -11.82 -14.11 -8.85
C LYS A 54 -11.04 -14.96 -9.85
N TYR A 55 -9.89 -14.47 -10.33
CA TYR A 55 -9.08 -15.16 -11.35
C TYR A 55 -7.70 -15.58 -10.84
N GLY A 56 -7.41 -15.37 -9.55
CA GLY A 56 -6.19 -15.84 -8.89
C GLY A 56 -6.29 -17.26 -8.36
N ASP A 57 -7.53 -17.75 -8.12
CA ASP A 57 -7.83 -19.13 -7.74
C ASP A 57 -7.75 -20.06 -8.96
N GLY A 58 -6.50 -20.31 -9.34
CA GLY A 58 -6.10 -21.50 -10.05
C GLY A 58 -4.80 -21.94 -9.41
N VAL A 59 -4.83 -23.13 -8.82
CA VAL A 59 -3.80 -23.80 -8.01
C VAL A 59 -3.97 -23.52 -6.51
N GLU A 60 -4.33 -24.58 -5.77
CA GLU A 60 -4.17 -24.73 -4.32
C GLU A 60 -3.02 -23.86 -3.80
N GLN A 61 -3.28 -23.08 -2.75
CA GLN A 61 -2.23 -22.33 -2.06
C GLN A 61 -1.19 -23.32 -1.51
N ASP A 62 -0.18 -23.59 -2.32
CA ASP A 62 1.02 -24.33 -1.96
C ASP A 62 1.58 -23.74 -0.65
N GLU A 63 2.06 -24.59 0.25
CA GLU A 63 2.69 -24.17 1.52
C GLU A 63 3.71 -23.05 1.30
N ARG A 64 4.39 -23.07 0.15
CA ARG A 64 5.34 -22.04 -0.27
C ARG A 64 4.71 -20.65 -0.35
N THR A 65 3.54 -20.52 -0.98
CA THR A 65 2.82 -19.24 -1.09
C THR A 65 2.43 -18.73 0.30
N ARG A 66 2.01 -19.63 1.19
CA ARG A 66 1.68 -19.29 2.57
C ARG A 66 2.89 -18.79 3.35
N LYS A 67 4.04 -19.47 3.23
CA LYS A 67 5.31 -19.08 3.87
C LYS A 67 5.80 -17.72 3.37
N VAL A 68 5.73 -17.45 2.07
CA VAL A 68 6.09 -16.16 1.47
C VAL A 68 5.19 -15.05 1.99
N MET A 69 3.87 -15.28 2.01
CA MET A 69 2.90 -14.31 2.51
C MET A 69 3.16 -13.96 3.99
N TYR A 70 3.42 -14.96 4.84
CA TYR A 70 3.75 -14.71 6.25
C TYR A 70 5.07 -13.95 6.44
N ARG A 71 6.12 -14.29 5.67
CA ARG A 71 7.40 -13.55 5.71
C ARG A 71 7.21 -12.09 5.28
N ALA A 72 6.44 -11.86 4.22
CA ALA A 72 6.12 -10.52 3.75
C ALA A 72 5.29 -9.73 4.77
N LEU A 73 4.30 -10.37 5.39
CA LEU A 73 3.46 -9.78 6.43
C LEU A 73 4.32 -9.39 7.65
N ALA A 74 5.12 -10.31 8.17
CA ALA A 74 6.02 -10.04 9.29
C ALA A 74 6.99 -8.90 9.00
N GLY A 75 7.58 -8.89 7.79
CA GLY A 75 8.44 -7.78 7.33
C GLY A 75 7.70 -6.45 7.31
N SER A 76 6.48 -6.39 6.74
CA SER A 76 5.68 -5.17 6.66
C SER A 76 5.29 -4.65 8.05
N TRP A 77 4.99 -5.55 8.98
CA TRP A 77 4.70 -5.19 10.37
C TRP A 77 5.92 -4.57 11.04
N PHE A 78 7.09 -5.20 10.91
CA PHE A 78 8.34 -4.66 11.45
C PHE A 78 8.68 -3.29 10.85
N ALA A 79 8.57 -3.13 9.54
CA ALA A 79 8.77 -1.83 8.89
C ALA A 79 7.80 -0.77 9.42
N THR A 80 6.54 -1.14 9.65
CA THR A 80 5.52 -0.23 10.19
C THR A 80 5.85 0.20 11.63
N LEU A 81 6.40 -0.68 12.46
CA LEU A 81 6.88 -0.33 13.80
C LEU A 81 8.05 0.67 13.75
N VAL A 82 8.97 0.49 12.79
CA VAL A 82 10.06 1.46 12.56
C VAL A 82 9.48 2.81 12.14
N LEU A 83 8.54 2.84 11.20
CA LEU A 83 7.87 4.07 10.79
C LEU A 83 7.15 4.75 11.96
N LEU A 84 6.40 4.00 12.78
CA LEU A 84 5.72 4.55 13.95
C LEU A 84 6.71 5.19 14.91
N THR A 85 7.87 4.55 15.11
CA THR A 85 8.94 5.13 15.92
C THR A 85 9.40 6.46 15.32
N VAL A 86 9.63 6.54 14.01
CA VAL A 86 9.99 7.81 13.34
C VAL A 86 8.90 8.87 13.51
N LEU A 87 7.62 8.50 13.32
CA LEU A 87 6.48 9.41 13.47
C LEU A 87 6.34 9.92 14.91
N MET A 88 6.66 9.11 15.92
CA MET A 88 6.68 9.57 17.32
C MET A 88 7.75 10.64 17.58
N PHE A 89 8.85 10.63 16.82
CA PHE A 89 9.87 11.66 16.91
C PHE A 89 9.58 12.89 16.05
N ALA A 90 8.56 12.85 15.17
CA ALA A 90 8.24 13.94 14.25
C ALA A 90 7.89 15.25 14.97
N ASP A 91 7.26 15.17 16.13
CA ASP A 91 6.92 16.32 16.99
C ASP A 91 8.18 17.08 17.47
N ARG A 92 9.29 16.37 17.71
CA ARG A 92 10.56 16.99 18.09
C ARG A 92 11.18 17.82 16.95
N PHE A 93 10.79 17.56 15.71
CA PHE A 93 11.25 18.28 14.52
C PHE A 93 10.24 19.34 14.04
N ASP A 94 9.24 19.68 14.87
CA ASP A 94 8.19 20.66 14.55
C ASP A 94 7.32 20.24 13.34
N ILE A 95 7.25 18.93 13.07
CA ILE A 95 6.42 18.35 12.01
C ILE A 95 5.05 18.03 12.60
N ILE A 96 4.11 18.97 12.45
CA ILE A 96 2.74 18.83 12.94
C ILE A 96 1.93 17.99 11.94
N LEU A 97 1.61 16.74 12.31
CA LEU A 97 0.72 15.87 11.53
C LEU A 97 -0.60 15.69 12.27
N ASP A 98 -1.72 15.90 11.56
CA ASP A 98 -3.04 15.52 12.07
C ASP A 98 -3.12 14.00 12.24
N ILE A 99 -3.93 13.53 13.20
CA ILE A 99 -4.17 12.11 13.48
C ILE A 99 -4.62 11.38 12.21
N ARG A 100 -5.48 12.01 11.41
CA ARG A 100 -5.93 11.45 10.13
C ARG A 100 -4.77 11.29 9.15
N GLY A 101 -3.85 12.25 9.12
CA GLY A 101 -2.63 12.20 8.31
C GLY A 101 -1.69 11.09 8.76
N MET A 102 -1.45 10.96 10.07
CA MET A 102 -0.61 9.89 10.62
C MET A 102 -1.17 8.50 10.32
N LEU A 103 -2.46 8.27 10.57
CA LEU A 103 -3.11 6.99 10.28
C LEU A 103 -3.07 6.63 8.79
N SER A 104 -3.25 7.64 7.94
CA SER A 104 -3.13 7.48 6.49
C SER A 104 -1.71 7.05 6.10
N ILE A 105 -0.68 7.76 6.58
CA ILE A 105 0.73 7.41 6.31
C ILE A 105 1.02 5.98 6.73
N VAL A 106 0.60 5.58 7.94
CA VAL A 106 0.80 4.23 8.47
C VAL A 106 0.11 3.17 7.60
N PHE A 107 -1.16 3.38 7.26
CA PHE A 107 -1.92 2.44 6.45
C PHE A 107 -1.29 2.22 5.07
N PHE A 108 -0.97 3.31 4.36
CA PHE A 108 -0.38 3.22 3.03
C PHE A 108 1.02 2.64 3.06
N PHE A 109 1.83 3.02 4.04
CA PHE A 109 3.16 2.44 4.21
C PHE A 109 3.10 0.93 4.46
N MET A 110 2.15 0.47 5.28
CA MET A 110 1.96 -0.95 5.54
C MET A 110 1.55 -1.72 4.28
N VAL A 111 0.58 -1.21 3.51
CA VAL A 111 0.16 -1.82 2.23
C VAL A 111 1.32 -1.85 1.23
N PHE A 112 2.06 -0.75 1.12
CA PHE A 112 3.18 -0.60 0.19
C PHE A 112 4.33 -1.56 0.53
N THR A 113 4.73 -1.61 1.82
CA THR A 113 5.80 -2.50 2.27
C THR A 113 5.41 -3.96 2.16
N PHE A 114 4.17 -4.33 2.49
CA PHE A 114 3.67 -5.69 2.27
C PHE A 114 3.74 -6.09 0.80
N SER A 115 3.23 -5.24 -0.10
CA SER A 115 3.27 -5.52 -1.54
C SER A 115 4.70 -5.67 -2.06
N THR A 116 5.60 -4.79 -1.63
CA THR A 116 7.02 -4.82 -2.00
C THR A 116 7.71 -6.08 -1.50
N PHE A 117 7.52 -6.46 -0.23
CA PHE A 117 8.12 -7.66 0.33
C PHE A 117 7.53 -8.93 -0.26
N ASN A 118 6.22 -8.96 -0.51
CA ASN A 118 5.59 -10.11 -1.15
C ASN A 118 6.16 -10.32 -2.54
N TRP A 119 6.30 -9.25 -3.33
CA TRP A 119 6.93 -9.34 -4.65
C TRP A 119 8.42 -9.75 -4.58
N TYR A 120 9.17 -9.21 -3.62
CA TYR A 120 10.58 -9.54 -3.42
C TYR A 120 10.80 -11.02 -3.04
N PHE A 121 10.01 -11.53 -2.11
CA PHE A 121 10.13 -12.92 -1.63
C PHE A 121 9.58 -13.94 -2.62
N GLU A 122 8.59 -13.58 -3.45
CA GLU A 122 8.16 -14.43 -4.56
C GLU A 122 9.26 -14.60 -5.63
N GLY A 123 10.13 -13.60 -5.81
CA GLY A 123 11.24 -13.63 -6.78
C GLY A 123 12.46 -14.43 -6.32
N LYS A 124 12.63 -14.63 -5.01
CA LYS A 124 13.67 -15.50 -4.45
C LYS A 124 13.11 -16.92 -4.35
N GLY A 125 13.60 -17.83 -5.19
CA GLY A 125 13.35 -19.27 -5.01
C GLY A 125 13.80 -19.74 -3.62
N ASP A 126 13.23 -20.86 -3.14
CA ASP A 126 13.43 -21.38 -1.77
C ASP A 126 14.91 -21.35 -1.37
N MET A 127 15.23 -20.46 -0.42
CA MET A 127 16.37 -20.57 0.47
C MET A 127 15.84 -20.90 1.86
#